data_AF-A0A5D2IU68-F1
#
_entry.id   AF-A0A5D2IU68-F1
#
_cell.length_a   1.000
_cell.length_b   1.000
_cell.length_c   1.000
_cell.angle_alpha   90.00
_cell.angle_beta   90.00
_cell.angle_gamma   90.00
#
_symmetry.space_group_name_H-M   'P 1'
#
loop_
_entity.id
_entity.type
_entity.pdbx_description
1 polymer ?
#
loop_
_entity_poly.entity_id
_entity_poly.type
_entity_poly.pdbx_seq_one_letter_code
_entity_poly.pdbx_strand_id
1 'polypeptide(L)'
;MAGMEGGGTLSEVYQSARKLLLRARDGVERLERFESSVSGTDSPELSFAVKKDISQIHSLCADMDRLWRSIPAKSQRDLWKRKVEQVAEEADSLKDSLDKYSMRNQRRMLEAKERAELLGRANGESAHVLRIFDEEAQAMQSVRNSSRMLQESFETGTAILSKYAEQRDRLKRAQRKALDVLNTVGLSNSVLRLIERRNRVDTWIKYVGMVLTIVIVYFFWKWTR
;
A
#
# COMPACT_ATOMS: atom_id res chain seq x y z
N MET A 1 -35.83 -2.92 -16.22
CA MET A 1 -35.32 -3.33 -14.89
C MET A 1 -33.95 -3.99 -15.05
N ALA A 2 -32.85 -3.24 -15.08
CA ALA A 2 -31.50 -3.82 -15.26
C ALA A 2 -30.37 -3.01 -14.59
N GLY A 3 -30.69 -2.20 -13.56
CA GLY A 3 -29.74 -1.27 -12.94
C GLY A 3 -29.29 -1.63 -11.53
N MET A 4 -29.78 -2.73 -10.94
CA MET A 4 -29.64 -2.99 -9.49
C MET A 4 -28.62 -4.08 -9.13
N GLU A 5 -28.28 -5.00 -10.05
CA GLU A 5 -27.46 -6.17 -9.70
C GLU A 5 -25.94 -5.88 -9.61
N GLY A 6 -25.42 -4.92 -10.38
CA GLY A 6 -23.98 -4.61 -10.37
C GLY A 6 -23.49 -3.86 -9.11
N GLY A 7 -24.40 -3.26 -8.34
CA GLY A 7 -24.05 -2.51 -7.13
C GLY A 7 -23.79 -3.39 -5.91
N GLY A 8 -24.51 -4.51 -5.81
CA GLY A 8 -24.37 -5.47 -4.70
C GLY A 8 -23.04 -6.21 -4.76
N THR A 9 -22.73 -6.78 -5.93
CA THR A 9 -21.49 -7.55 -6.14
C THR A 9 -20.23 -6.70 -5.94
N LEU A 10 -20.21 -5.48 -6.46
CA LEU A 10 -19.07 -4.57 -6.28
C LEU A 10 -18.88 -4.14 -4.81
N SER A 11 -19.98 -3.95 -4.08
CA SER A 11 -19.93 -3.62 -2.66
C SER A 11 -19.43 -4.78 -1.80
N GLU A 12 -19.82 -6.02 -2.12
CA GLU A 12 -19.33 -7.22 -1.45
C GLU A 12 -17.82 -7.42 -1.68
N VAL A 13 -17.36 -7.31 -2.93
CA VAL A 13 -15.93 -7.39 -3.27
C VAL A 13 -15.15 -6.30 -2.54
N TYR A 14 -15.67 -5.07 -2.49
CA TYR A 14 -15.05 -3.98 -1.74
C TYR A 14 -14.94 -4.25 -0.24
N GLN A 15 -16.01 -4.76 0.39
CA GLN A 15 -15.98 -5.12 1.81
C GLN A 15 -14.97 -6.24 2.09
N SER A 16 -14.88 -7.23 1.20
CA SER A 16 -13.90 -8.31 1.31
C SER A 16 -12.46 -7.77 1.21
N ALA A 17 -12.19 -6.86 0.29
CA ALA A 17 -10.89 -6.21 0.12
C ALA A 17 -10.52 -5.38 1.36
N ARG A 18 -11.46 -4.60 1.90
CA ARG A 18 -11.25 -3.83 3.15
C ARG A 18 -10.96 -4.73 4.36
N LYS A 19 -11.64 -5.88 4.48
CA LYS A 19 -11.38 -6.84 5.56
C LYS A 19 -9.99 -7.46 5.45
N LEU A 20 -9.56 -7.82 4.23
CA LEU A 20 -8.21 -8.30 3.96
C LEU A 20 -7.15 -7.23 4.26
N LEU A 21 -7.42 -5.98 3.88
CA LEU A 21 -6.53 -4.85 4.12
C LEU A 21 -6.30 -4.61 5.62
N LEU A 22 -7.36 -4.65 6.43
CA LEU A 22 -7.23 -4.54 7.89
C LEU A 22 -6.39 -5.70 8.47
N ARG A 23 -6.57 -6.92 7.96
CA ARG A 23 -5.78 -8.09 8.39
C ARG A 23 -4.30 -7.93 8.01
N ALA A 24 -4.03 -7.51 6.77
CA ALA A 24 -2.67 -7.27 6.29
C ALA A 24 -1.97 -6.17 7.11
N ARG A 25 -2.69 -5.08 7.43
CA ARG A 25 -2.19 -4.00 8.28
C ARG A 25 -1.82 -4.49 9.69
N ASP A 26 -2.71 -5.22 10.36
CA ASP A 26 -2.43 -5.79 11.68
C ASP A 26 -1.21 -6.74 11.63
N GLY A 27 -1.11 -7.54 10.56
CA GLY A 27 0.04 -8.40 10.33
C GLY A 27 1.36 -7.64 10.18
N VAL A 28 1.38 -6.53 9.43
CA VAL A 28 2.56 -5.66 9.30
C VAL A 28 2.90 -5.00 10.65
N GLU A 29 1.92 -4.45 11.36
CA GLU A 29 2.15 -3.83 12.68
C GLU A 29 2.71 -4.84 13.70
N ARG A 30 2.24 -6.09 13.66
CA ARG A 30 2.80 -7.17 14.49
C ARG A 30 4.23 -7.51 14.10
N LEU A 31 4.52 -7.54 12.80
CA LEU A 31 5.85 -7.83 12.27
C LEU A 31 6.87 -6.76 12.70
N GLU A 32 6.48 -5.48 12.69
CA GLU A 32 7.29 -4.36 13.19
C GLU A 32 7.50 -4.41 14.72
N ARG A 33 6.48 -4.84 15.48
CA ARG A 33 6.61 -5.05 16.94
C ARG A 33 7.57 -6.19 17.28
N PHE A 34 7.53 -7.29 16.53
CA PHE A 34 8.48 -8.39 16.71
C PHE A 34 9.91 -7.97 16.37
N GLU A 35 10.11 -7.14 15.33
CA GLU A 35 11.43 -6.56 15.00
C GLU A 35 12.03 -5.74 16.15
N SER A 36 11.17 -5.03 16.89
CA SER A 36 11.57 -4.19 18.01
C SER A 36 11.89 -5.00 19.29
N SER A 37 11.46 -6.26 19.35
CA SER A 37 11.71 -7.15 20.49
C SER A 37 13.05 -7.87 20.37
N VAL A 38 13.86 -7.82 21.44
CA VAL A 38 15.23 -8.35 21.50
C VAL A 38 15.30 -9.86 21.24
N SER A 39 14.19 -10.59 21.37
CA SER A 39 14.14 -12.05 21.22
C SER A 39 14.05 -12.55 19.78
N GLY A 40 13.99 -11.67 18.76
CA GLY A 40 14.36 -11.97 17.38
C GLY A 40 13.85 -13.27 16.78
N THR A 41 12.66 -13.74 17.19
CA THR A 41 12.05 -14.91 16.59
C THR A 41 11.29 -14.42 15.37
N ASP A 42 12.00 -14.35 14.24
CA ASP A 42 11.41 -14.02 12.95
C ASP A 42 10.22 -14.95 12.71
N SER A 43 9.06 -14.39 12.34
CA SER A 43 7.93 -15.19 11.88
C SER A 43 7.86 -15.11 10.35
N PRO A 44 8.64 -15.94 9.62
CA PRO A 44 8.57 -16.02 8.16
C PRO A 44 7.18 -16.48 7.69
N GLU A 45 6.44 -17.18 8.56
CA GLU A 45 5.06 -17.58 8.31
C GLU A 45 4.09 -16.38 8.31
N LEU A 46 4.25 -15.46 9.27
CA LEU A 46 3.44 -14.23 9.33
C LEU A 46 3.73 -13.32 8.13
N SER A 47 5.00 -13.13 7.76
CA SER A 47 5.36 -12.30 6.60
C SER A 47 4.84 -12.90 5.28
N PHE A 48 4.87 -14.24 5.14
CA PHE A 48 4.26 -14.93 4.01
C PHE A 48 2.74 -14.78 3.96
N ALA A 49 2.06 -14.90 5.11
CA ALA A 49 0.61 -14.69 5.21
C ALA A 49 0.21 -13.26 4.81
N VAL A 50 0.93 -12.25 5.30
CA VAL A 50 0.69 -10.84 4.93
C VAL A 50 0.93 -10.62 3.44
N LYS A 51 2.00 -11.17 2.86
CA LYS A 51 2.27 -11.09 1.42
C LYS A 51 1.16 -11.71 0.58
N LYS A 52 0.62 -12.84 1.03
CA LYS A 52 -0.52 -13.52 0.39
C LYS A 52 -1.77 -12.65 0.46
N ASP A 53 -2.09 -12.07 1.61
CA ASP A 53 -3.25 -11.19 1.79
C ASP A 53 -3.14 -9.95 0.87
N ILE A 54 -1.96 -9.31 0.79
CA ILE A 54 -1.71 -8.19 -0.13
C ILE A 54 -1.93 -8.59 -1.59
N SER A 55 -1.44 -9.77 -1.98
CA SER A 55 -1.64 -10.28 -3.35
C SER A 55 -3.13 -10.53 -3.66
N GLN A 56 -3.89 -11.02 -2.68
CA GLN A 56 -5.34 -11.19 -2.80
C GLN A 56 -6.09 -9.84 -2.89
N ILE A 57 -5.64 -8.81 -2.17
CA ILE A 57 -6.20 -7.46 -2.29
C ILE A 57 -6.00 -6.92 -3.70
N HIS A 58 -4.81 -7.10 -4.30
CA HIS A 58 -4.56 -6.69 -5.68
C HIS A 58 -5.47 -7.41 -6.69
N SER A 59 -5.71 -8.72 -6.53
CA SER A 59 -6.65 -9.42 -7.41
C SER A 59 -8.08 -8.89 -7.26
N LEU A 60 -8.52 -8.59 -6.03
CA LEU A 60 -9.83 -8.00 -5.79
C LEU A 60 -9.93 -6.59 -6.38
N CYS A 61 -8.86 -5.77 -6.31
CA CYS A 61 -8.82 -4.48 -6.98
C CYS A 61 -8.96 -4.60 -8.50
N ALA A 62 -8.30 -5.59 -9.12
CA ALA A 62 -8.43 -5.85 -10.56
C ALA A 62 -9.86 -6.29 -10.95
N ASP A 63 -10.52 -7.08 -10.10
CA ASP A 63 -11.92 -7.49 -10.34
C ASP A 63 -12.88 -6.31 -10.16
N MET A 64 -12.72 -5.50 -9.11
CA MET A 64 -13.48 -4.27 -8.93
C MET A 64 -13.27 -3.29 -10.10
N ASP A 65 -12.05 -3.23 -10.66
CA ASP A 65 -11.72 -2.42 -11.82
C ASP A 65 -12.52 -2.78 -13.07
N ARG A 66 -12.76 -4.07 -13.29
CA ARG A 66 -13.62 -4.55 -14.38
C ARG A 66 -15.08 -4.21 -14.12
N LEU A 67 -15.52 -4.42 -12.89
CA LEU A 67 -16.91 -4.21 -12.49
C LEU A 67 -17.31 -2.73 -12.56
N TRP A 68 -16.52 -1.80 -12.01
CA TRP A 68 -16.92 -0.38 -12.02
C TRP A 68 -16.93 0.21 -13.44
N ARG A 69 -16.08 -0.28 -14.36
CA ARG A 69 -16.09 0.15 -15.77
C ARG A 69 -17.39 -0.19 -16.50
N SER A 70 -18.06 -1.27 -16.08
CA SER A 70 -19.36 -1.68 -16.62
C SER A 70 -20.55 -0.84 -16.13
N ILE A 71 -20.34 0.05 -15.14
CA ILE A 71 -21.42 0.87 -14.56
C ILE A 71 -21.83 1.98 -15.55
N PRO A 72 -23.10 2.02 -15.98
CA PRO A 72 -23.56 3.01 -16.96
C PRO A 72 -23.56 4.43 -16.38
N ALA A 73 -23.93 4.60 -15.10
CA ALA A 73 -23.98 5.90 -14.44
C ALA A 73 -22.57 6.48 -14.16
N LYS A 74 -22.21 7.58 -14.83
CA LYS A 74 -20.89 8.23 -14.71
C LYS A 74 -20.53 8.63 -13.27
N SER A 75 -21.48 9.17 -12.50
CA SER A 75 -21.22 9.58 -11.11
C SER A 75 -20.92 8.41 -10.17
N GLN A 76 -21.60 7.27 -10.35
CA GLN A 76 -21.34 6.05 -9.57
C GLN A 76 -20.02 5.40 -10.00
N ARG A 77 -19.72 5.43 -11.30
CA ARG A 77 -18.45 4.97 -11.87
C ARG A 77 -17.25 5.72 -11.28
N ASP A 78 -17.31 7.05 -11.25
CA ASP A 78 -16.24 7.89 -10.69
C ASP A 78 -16.08 7.68 -9.18
N LEU A 79 -17.17 7.46 -8.45
CA LEU A 79 -17.13 7.12 -7.02
C LEU A 79 -16.42 5.78 -6.78
N TRP A 80 -16.80 4.74 -7.53
CA TRP A 80 -16.21 3.41 -7.38
C TRP A 80 -14.76 3.38 -7.82
N LYS A 81 -14.41 4.09 -8.89
CA LYS A 81 -13.02 4.28 -9.30
C LYS A 81 -12.17 4.80 -8.15
N ARG A 82 -12.59 5.88 -7.48
CA ARG A 82 -11.87 6.45 -6.32
C ARG A 82 -11.76 5.46 -5.16
N LYS A 83 -12.81 4.70 -4.87
CA LYS A 83 -12.80 3.69 -3.80
C LYS A 83 -11.80 2.57 -4.08
N VAL A 84 -11.71 2.10 -5.32
CA VAL A 84 -10.77 1.07 -5.73
C VAL A 84 -9.33 1.60 -5.71
N GLU A 85 -9.12 2.81 -6.22
CA GLU A 85 -7.82 3.50 -6.21
C GLU A 85 -7.30 3.66 -4.77
N GLN A 86 -8.16 4.08 -3.83
CA GLN A 86 -7.80 4.16 -2.41
C GLN A 86 -7.36 2.80 -1.82
N VAL A 87 -8.09 1.71 -2.11
CA VAL A 87 -7.74 0.37 -1.60
C VAL A 87 -6.42 -0.12 -2.21
N ALA A 88 -6.18 0.18 -3.50
CA ALA A 88 -4.93 -0.16 -4.17
C ALA A 88 -3.73 0.61 -3.58
N GLU A 89 -3.86 1.93 -3.36
CA GLU A 89 -2.82 2.75 -2.73
C GLU A 89 -2.48 2.27 -1.31
N GLU A 90 -3.50 1.97 -0.51
CA GLU A 90 -3.31 1.42 0.84
C GLU A 90 -2.59 0.05 0.77
N ALA A 91 -2.94 -0.82 -0.19
CA ALA A 91 -2.26 -2.11 -0.38
C ALA A 91 -0.80 -1.96 -0.84
N ASP A 92 -0.51 -1.04 -1.76
CA ASP A 92 0.85 -0.73 -2.21
C ASP A 92 1.70 -0.17 -1.05
N SER A 93 1.11 0.68 -0.20
CA SER A 93 1.82 1.20 0.97
C SER A 93 2.19 0.10 1.98
N LEU A 94 1.30 -0.87 2.20
CA LEU A 94 1.57 -2.03 3.05
C LEU A 94 2.64 -2.94 2.44
N LYS A 95 2.61 -3.11 1.12
CA LYS A 95 3.62 -3.87 0.38
C LYS A 95 5.00 -3.25 0.52
N ASP A 96 5.12 -1.93 0.34
CA ASP A 96 6.37 -1.21 0.52
C ASP A 96 6.93 -1.37 1.93
N SER A 97 6.07 -1.33 2.96
CA SER A 97 6.47 -1.58 4.35
C SER A 97 6.96 -3.01 4.55
N LEU A 98 6.28 -4.00 3.97
CA LEU A 98 6.67 -5.40 4.04
C LEU A 98 8.00 -5.67 3.31
N ASP A 99 8.21 -5.06 2.14
CA ASP A 99 9.45 -5.22 1.36
C ASP A 99 10.64 -4.60 2.11
N LYS A 100 10.44 -3.45 2.78
CA LYS A 100 11.44 -2.85 3.67
C LYS A 100 11.78 -3.77 4.84
N TYR A 101 10.77 -4.37 5.48
CA TYR A 101 10.99 -5.35 6.54
C TYR A 101 11.78 -6.56 6.02
N SER A 102 11.39 -7.14 4.87
CA SER A 102 12.06 -8.29 4.27
C SER A 102 13.52 -7.98 3.92
N MET A 103 13.80 -6.80 3.36
CA MET A 103 15.16 -6.36 3.02
C MET A 103 16.04 -6.24 4.28
N ARG A 104 15.50 -5.64 5.35
CA ARG A 104 16.20 -5.55 6.64
C ARG A 104 16.46 -6.94 7.22
N ASN A 105 15.48 -7.82 7.17
CA ASN A 105 15.63 -9.16 7.70
C ASN A 105 16.67 -9.97 6.93
N GLN A 106 16.63 -9.90 5.60
CA GLN A 106 17.62 -10.54 4.74
C GLN A 106 19.04 -10.01 4.99
N ARG A 107 19.20 -8.70 5.19
CA ARG A 107 20.48 -8.10 5.55
C ARG A 107 21.00 -8.64 6.89
N ARG A 108 20.17 -8.70 7.93
CA ARG A 108 20.56 -9.28 9.23
C ARG A 108 20.96 -10.75 9.10
N MET A 109 20.22 -11.54 8.32
CA MET A 109 20.54 -12.93 8.08
C MET A 109 21.87 -13.11 7.36
N LEU A 110 22.20 -12.25 6.38
CA LEU A 110 23.50 -12.25 5.72
C LEU A 110 24.63 -11.87 6.68
N GLU A 111 24.46 -10.81 7.47
CA GLU A 111 25.43 -10.40 8.49
C GLU A 111 25.65 -11.48 9.56
N ALA A 112 24.60 -12.21 9.96
CA ALA A 112 24.69 -13.32 10.91
C ALA A 112 25.43 -14.54 10.31
N LYS A 113 25.21 -14.84 9.02
CA LYS A 113 25.95 -15.88 8.30
C LYS A 113 27.43 -15.55 8.18
N GLU A 114 27.75 -14.32 7.79
CA GLU A 114 29.14 -13.84 7.70
C GLU A 114 29.84 -13.92 9.07
N ARG A 115 29.17 -13.50 10.15
CA ARG A 115 29.69 -13.67 11.52
C ARG A 115 29.94 -15.14 11.88
N ALA A 116 29.03 -16.04 11.52
CA ALA A 116 29.19 -17.47 11.77
C ALA A 116 30.35 -18.09 10.98
N GLU A 117 30.57 -17.65 9.74
CA GLU A 117 31.71 -18.09 8.91
C GLU A 117 33.04 -17.59 9.47
N LEU A 118 33.09 -16.35 9.96
CA LEU A 118 34.28 -15.80 10.63
C LEU A 118 34.61 -16.53 11.95
N LEU A 119 33.59 -16.84 12.75
CA LEU A 119 33.75 -17.63 13.98
C LEU A 119 34.16 -19.08 13.69
N GLY A 120 33.59 -19.69 12.65
CA GLY A 120 33.96 -21.03 12.19
C GLY A 120 35.43 -21.11 11.74
N ARG A 121 35.95 -20.04 11.13
CA ARG A 121 37.36 -19.93 10.74
C ARG A 121 38.29 -19.68 11.93
N ALA A 122 37.83 -18.98 12.98
CA ALA A 122 38.61 -18.71 14.19
C ALA A 122 38.79 -19.96 15.07
N ASN A 123 37.81 -20.86 15.09
CA ASN A 123 37.83 -22.08 15.90
C ASN A 123 38.70 -23.23 15.30
N GLY A 124 39.33 -23.00 14.13
CA GLY A 124 40.25 -23.93 13.45
C GLY A 124 41.71 -23.69 13.85
N GLU A 125 42.04 -23.89 15.12
CA GLU A 125 43.34 -23.63 15.74
C GLU A 125 44.39 -24.72 15.41
N SER A 126 44.83 -24.81 14.14
CA SER A 126 46.02 -25.60 13.78
C SER A 126 46.74 -25.14 12.50
N ALA A 127 46.61 -23.87 12.12
CA ALA A 127 47.23 -23.32 10.91
C ALA A 127 48.18 -22.14 11.17
N HIS A 128 48.64 -21.95 12.42
CA HIS A 128 49.42 -20.76 12.78
C HIS A 128 50.87 -20.77 12.24
N VAL A 129 51.38 -21.91 11.77
CA VAL A 129 52.77 -22.02 11.24
C VAL A 129 52.84 -21.84 9.72
N LEU A 130 51.74 -22.05 8.97
CA LEU A 130 51.71 -21.86 7.51
C LEU A 130 51.47 -20.39 7.09
N ARG A 131 51.07 -19.52 8.03
CA ARG A 131 50.61 -18.14 7.75
C ARG A 131 51.73 -17.17 7.41
N ILE A 132 52.92 -17.32 8.00
CA ILE A 132 53.97 -16.28 7.89
C ILE A 132 54.58 -16.20 6.47
N PHE A 133 54.54 -17.28 5.68
CA PHE A 133 54.99 -17.26 4.27
C PHE A 133 53.84 -17.01 3.26
N ASP A 134 52.58 -17.15 3.66
CA ASP A 134 51.39 -16.92 2.81
C ASP A 134 50.86 -15.47 2.96
N GLU A 135 51.30 -14.73 3.99
CA GLU A 135 50.82 -13.38 4.32
C GLU A 135 51.15 -12.31 3.27
N GLU A 136 52.33 -12.35 2.63
CA GLU A 136 52.67 -11.40 1.55
C GLU A 136 51.95 -11.71 0.22
N ALA A 137 51.85 -12.99 -0.16
CA ALA A 137 51.16 -13.38 -1.38
C ALA A 137 49.63 -13.16 -1.27
N GLN A 138 49.07 -13.43 -0.09
CA GLN A 138 47.66 -13.24 0.21
C GLN A 138 47.32 -11.75 0.40
N ALA A 139 48.25 -10.91 0.87
CA ALA A 139 48.10 -9.46 0.88
C ALA A 139 48.02 -8.86 -0.54
N MET A 140 48.85 -9.33 -1.48
CA MET A 140 48.79 -8.84 -2.85
C MET A 140 47.51 -9.29 -3.59
N GLN A 141 47.04 -10.51 -3.31
CA GLN A 141 45.77 -11.02 -3.81
C GLN A 141 44.56 -10.31 -3.16
N SER A 142 44.65 -9.99 -1.86
CA SER A 142 43.59 -9.26 -1.15
C SER A 142 43.50 -7.81 -1.60
N VAL A 143 44.62 -7.16 -1.93
CA VAL A 143 44.64 -5.81 -2.54
C VAL A 143 44.00 -5.83 -3.93
N ARG A 144 44.29 -6.84 -4.75
CA ARG A 144 43.64 -7.00 -6.07
C ARG A 144 42.14 -7.28 -5.96
N ASN A 145 41.73 -8.15 -5.04
CA ASN A 145 40.32 -8.43 -4.80
C ASN A 145 39.60 -7.22 -4.18
N SER A 146 40.25 -6.48 -3.29
CA SER A 146 39.73 -5.26 -2.71
C SER A 146 39.59 -4.15 -3.75
N SER A 147 40.56 -4.02 -4.66
CA SER A 147 40.48 -3.08 -5.78
C SER A 147 39.31 -3.43 -6.72
N ARG A 148 39.13 -4.72 -7.04
CA ARG A 148 37.99 -5.18 -7.86
C ARG A 148 36.65 -4.97 -7.17
N MET A 149 36.56 -5.26 -5.87
CA MET A 149 35.37 -5.05 -5.05
C MET A 149 35.05 -3.56 -4.86
N LEU A 150 36.07 -2.70 -4.74
CA LEU A 150 35.91 -1.25 -4.73
C LEU A 150 35.42 -0.72 -6.08
N GLN A 151 35.93 -1.26 -7.19
CA GLN A 151 35.47 -0.90 -8.53
C GLN A 151 33.99 -1.27 -8.72
N GLU A 152 33.60 -2.47 -8.30
CA GLU A 152 32.21 -2.96 -8.35
C GLU A 152 31.28 -2.17 -7.40
N SER A 153 31.79 -1.78 -6.23
CA SER A 153 31.07 -0.92 -5.27
C SER A 153 30.92 0.51 -5.80
N PHE A 154 31.91 1.02 -6.53
CA PHE A 154 31.86 2.32 -7.18
C PHE A 154 30.90 2.32 -8.37
N GLU A 155 30.92 1.28 -9.20
CA GLU A 155 29.94 1.10 -10.28
C GLU A 155 28.51 0.94 -9.73
N THR A 156 28.34 0.16 -8.67
CA THR A 156 27.05 0.01 -7.98
C THR A 156 26.61 1.33 -7.33
N GLY A 157 27.53 2.08 -6.72
CA GLY A 157 27.25 3.38 -6.12
C GLY A 157 26.84 4.44 -7.16
N THR A 158 27.49 4.45 -8.32
CA THR A 158 27.14 5.34 -9.43
C THR A 158 25.82 4.93 -10.11
N ALA A 159 25.53 3.62 -10.21
CA ALA A 159 24.24 3.12 -10.65
C ALA A 159 23.10 3.47 -9.68
N ILE A 160 23.36 3.43 -8.37
CA ILE A 160 22.38 3.85 -7.35
C ILE A 160 22.18 5.36 -7.41
N LEU A 161 23.25 6.16 -7.54
CA LEU A 161 23.16 7.62 -7.60
C LEU A 161 22.40 8.08 -8.86
N SER A 162 22.63 7.44 -10.00
CA SER A 162 21.88 7.69 -11.24
C SER A 162 20.40 7.29 -11.11
N LYS A 163 20.09 6.17 -10.45
CA LYS A 163 18.70 5.81 -10.12
C LYS A 163 18.03 6.77 -9.14
N TYR A 164 18.75 7.33 -8.17
CA TYR A 164 18.25 8.38 -7.29
C TYR A 164 18.00 9.70 -8.04
N ALA A 165 18.87 10.06 -8.98
CA ALA A 165 18.67 11.23 -9.83
C ALA A 165 17.43 11.05 -10.73
N GLU A 166 17.23 9.86 -11.30
CA GLU A 166 16.04 9.54 -12.10
C GLU A 166 14.76 9.51 -11.23
N GLN A 167 14.82 8.93 -10.02
CA GLN A 167 13.72 8.94 -9.06
C GLN A 167 13.37 10.36 -8.60
N ARG A 168 14.36 11.25 -8.43
CA ARG A 168 14.13 12.67 -8.09
C ARG A 168 13.34 13.37 -9.18
N ASP A 169 13.62 13.11 -10.45
CA ASP A 169 12.87 13.71 -11.57
C ASP A 169 11.45 13.13 -11.69
N ARG A 170 11.26 11.84 -11.40
CA ARG A 170 9.92 11.23 -11.30
C ARG A 170 9.12 11.81 -10.14
N LEU A 171 9.74 12.00 -8.97
CA LEU A 171 9.12 12.62 -7.79
C LEU A 171 8.78 14.09 -8.04
N LYS A 172 9.63 14.86 -8.73
CA LYS A 172 9.30 16.23 -9.14
C LYS A 172 8.11 16.30 -10.10
N ARG A 173 8.02 15.35 -11.06
CA ARG A 173 6.86 15.23 -11.97
C ARG A 173 5.60 14.80 -11.23
N ALA A 174 5.71 13.88 -10.28
CA ALA A 174 4.61 13.45 -9.42
C ALA A 174 4.14 14.58 -8.49
N GLN A 175 5.06 15.37 -7.92
CA GLN A 175 4.75 16.54 -7.10
C GLN A 175 4.05 17.64 -7.91
N ARG A 176 4.47 17.89 -9.16
CA ARG A 176 3.73 18.81 -10.05
C ARG A 176 2.32 18.32 -10.35
N LYS A 177 2.16 17.03 -10.66
CA LYS A 177 0.84 16.42 -10.86
C LYS A 177 0.00 16.43 -9.59
N ALA A 178 0.61 16.21 -8.43
CA ALA A 178 -0.06 16.27 -7.13
C ALA A 178 -0.46 17.71 -6.77
N LEU A 179 0.32 18.72 -7.13
CA LEU A 179 -0.05 20.14 -6.99
C LEU A 179 -1.21 20.51 -7.93
N ASP A 180 -1.22 19.99 -9.17
CA ASP A 180 -2.34 20.18 -10.10
C ASP A 180 -3.61 19.44 -9.63
N VAL A 181 -3.44 18.26 -9.01
CA VAL A 181 -4.51 17.51 -8.35
C VAL A 181 -4.96 18.23 -7.08
N LEU A 182 -4.08 18.79 -6.27
CA LEU A 182 -4.46 19.55 -5.08
C LEU A 182 -5.21 20.84 -5.43
N ASN A 183 -4.83 21.50 -6.52
CA ASN A 183 -5.54 22.64 -7.08
C ASN A 183 -6.94 22.27 -7.61
N THR A 184 -7.16 21.01 -8.01
CA THR A 184 -8.48 20.50 -8.44
C THR A 184 -9.27 19.78 -7.32
N VAL A 185 -8.60 19.35 -6.25
CA VAL A 185 -9.19 18.64 -5.10
C VAL A 185 -9.54 19.58 -3.93
N GLY A 186 -9.20 20.88 -4.04
CA GLY A 186 -9.76 21.97 -3.23
C GLY A 186 -11.30 22.08 -3.23
N LEU A 187 -12.01 21.21 -3.96
CA LEU A 187 -13.46 21.07 -4.02
C LEU A 187 -14.06 19.99 -3.07
N SER A 188 -13.26 19.34 -2.22
CA SER A 188 -13.69 18.21 -1.36
C SER A 188 -14.88 18.52 -0.43
N ASN A 189 -15.13 19.77 -0.05
CA ASN A 189 -16.33 20.13 0.72
C ASN A 189 -17.65 20.05 -0.08
N SER A 190 -17.60 20.14 -1.42
CA SER A 190 -18.79 20.10 -2.26
C SER A 190 -19.19 18.67 -2.63
N VAL A 191 -18.21 17.76 -2.76
CA VAL A 191 -18.45 16.34 -3.08
C VAL A 191 -18.96 15.57 -1.85
N LEU A 192 -18.48 15.89 -0.65
CA LEU A 192 -19.02 15.33 0.60
C LEU A 192 -20.49 15.74 0.82
N ARG A 193 -20.86 16.99 0.45
CA ARG A 193 -22.25 17.48 0.45
C ARG A 193 -23.13 16.86 -0.64
N LEU A 194 -22.55 16.35 -1.73
CA LEU A 194 -23.30 15.72 -2.83
C LEU A 194 -23.76 14.29 -2.49
N ILE A 195 -23.08 13.60 -1.58
CA ILE A 195 -23.51 12.28 -1.09
C ILE A 195 -24.67 12.40 -0.09
N GLU A 196 -24.75 13.49 0.67
CA GLU A 196 -25.83 13.73 1.65
C GLU A 196 -27.15 14.23 1.00
N ARG A 197 -27.10 14.73 -0.24
CA ARG A 197 -28.25 15.42 -0.86
C ARG A 197 -29.36 14.47 -1.32
N ARG A 198 -29.07 13.20 -1.66
CA ARG A 198 -30.10 12.27 -2.15
C ARG A 198 -31.11 11.86 -1.07
N ASN A 199 -30.69 11.75 0.20
CA ASN A 199 -31.61 11.41 1.29
C ASN A 199 -32.45 12.62 1.73
N ARG A 200 -31.88 13.84 1.67
CA ARG A 200 -32.61 15.08 2.00
C ARG A 200 -33.72 15.44 1.00
N VAL A 201 -33.49 15.20 -0.29
CA VAL A 201 -34.50 15.48 -1.33
C VAL A 201 -35.71 14.55 -1.16
N ASP A 202 -35.48 13.26 -0.90
CA ASP A 202 -36.57 12.31 -0.66
C ASP A 202 -37.37 12.65 0.61
N THR A 203 -36.69 13.05 1.69
CA THR A 203 -37.35 13.53 2.91
C THR A 203 -38.15 14.81 2.67
N TRP A 204 -37.61 15.78 1.92
CA TRP A 204 -38.30 17.05 1.66
C TRP A 204 -39.58 16.88 0.84
N ILE A 205 -39.56 16.04 -0.20
CA ILE A 205 -40.74 15.76 -1.04
C ILE A 205 -41.89 15.18 -0.20
N LYS A 206 -41.59 14.28 0.74
CA LYS A 206 -42.60 13.68 1.65
C LYS A 206 -43.27 14.73 2.53
N TYR A 207 -42.48 15.62 3.15
CA TYR A 207 -43.02 16.67 4.02
C TYR A 207 -43.81 17.73 3.26
N VAL A 208 -43.37 18.11 2.06
CA VAL A 208 -44.12 19.04 1.19
C VAL A 208 -45.49 18.45 0.83
N GLY A 209 -45.54 17.15 0.50
CA GLY A 209 -46.79 16.44 0.24
C GLY A 209 -47.75 16.44 1.43
N MET A 210 -47.25 16.13 2.65
CA MET A 210 -48.07 16.18 3.86
C MET A 210 -48.65 17.58 4.12
N VAL A 211 -47.82 18.62 4.05
CA VAL A 211 -48.28 20.00 4.31
C VAL A 211 -49.32 20.43 3.27
N LEU A 212 -49.11 20.12 1.99
CA LEU A 212 -50.04 20.47 0.93
C LEU A 212 -51.42 19.82 1.15
N THR A 213 -51.45 18.55 1.56
CA THR A 213 -52.73 17.87 1.87
C THR A 213 -53.47 18.52 3.04
N ILE A 214 -52.76 18.93 4.10
CA ILE A 214 -53.34 19.60 5.26
C ILE A 214 -53.93 20.97 4.85
N VAL A 215 -53.22 21.74 4.02
CA VAL A 215 -53.68 23.06 3.54
C VAL A 215 -54.94 22.93 2.70
N ILE A 216 -55.01 21.96 1.79
CA ILE A 216 -56.19 21.72 0.95
C ILE A 216 -57.41 21.38 1.83
N VAL A 217 -57.25 20.46 2.79
CA VAL A 217 -58.33 20.09 3.72
C VAL A 217 -58.80 21.30 4.54
N TYR A 218 -57.86 22.13 5.02
CA TYR A 218 -58.19 23.35 5.75
C TYR A 218 -59.01 24.34 4.92
N PHE A 219 -58.63 24.58 3.66
CA PHE A 219 -59.38 25.47 2.77
C PHE A 219 -60.78 24.94 2.48
N PHE A 220 -60.95 23.64 2.25
CA PHE A 220 -62.26 23.02 2.06
C PHE A 220 -63.15 23.13 3.30
N TRP A 221 -62.58 22.92 4.49
CA TRP A 221 -63.31 23.04 5.74
C TRP A 221 -63.74 24.48 6.02
N LYS A 222 -62.87 25.46 5.73
CA LYS A 222 -63.19 26.89 5.82
C LYS A 222 -64.22 27.35 4.79
N TRP A 223 -64.26 26.74 3.60
CA TRP A 223 -65.24 27.08 2.57
C TRP A 223 -66.62 26.46 2.85
N THR A 224 -66.67 25.30 3.49
CA THR A 224 -67.91 24.57 3.80
C THR A 224 -68.59 25.06 5.09
N ARG A 225 -67.88 25.82 5.92
CA ARG A 225 -68.38 26.40 7.17
C ARG A 225 -68.65 27.88 7.01
#